data_AF-A0A843UDC2-F1
#
_entry.id   AF-A0A843UDC2-F1
#
_cell.length_a   1.000
_cell.length_b   1.000
_cell.length_c   1.000
_cell.angle_alpha   90.00
_cell.angle_beta   90.00
_cell.angle_gamma   90.00
#
_symmetry.space_group_name_H-M   'P 1'
#
loop_
_entity.id
_entity.type
_entity.pdbx_description
1 polymer ?
#
loop_
_entity_poly.entity_id
_entity_poly.type
_entity_poly.pdbx_seq_one_letter_code
_entity_poly.pdbx_strand_id
1 'polypeptide(L)'
;MACLIRTMWELVITENGRSACAFGVSVVLWIVLENSSSLSVNDTVSCEDLKGVGSLNTTCTLNSSLQLDDDLCISGTGNLEILPHVSIVCPIKGCSITVNVSGNVSVGPSAAIVAGSIAFEANSITLSHDTIINTTSLGGAPPAQTSGTPSSYDGAGGGHGGRGASCMKSNKTLWGGDVYSWSTLSDPWSFGSKGGTASSDKQYGGDGGGRIMLKVNDTLYVDGSVTAEGGEGGLQGGGGSGGSIKVHALKLKGKGTISAAGGRGWGGGGGGRISLNCYSIQDVTVTAHDLFSSTTLKWLMFGDEWNMAQSQHRYFVVYLPWNAKSAGIGRSGIEISHG
;
A
#
# COMPACT_ATOMS: atom_id res chain seq x y z
N MET A 1 29.56 -18.90 24.62
CA MET A 1 28.52 -18.73 25.65
C MET A 1 27.18 -18.56 24.96
N ALA A 2 26.27 -19.50 25.19
CA ALA A 2 24.89 -19.42 24.73
C ALA A 2 24.12 -18.39 25.58
N CYS A 3 23.14 -17.71 24.98
CA CYS A 3 22.06 -17.08 25.73
C CYS A 3 20.73 -17.56 25.17
N LEU A 4 20.05 -18.36 25.99
CA LEU A 4 18.63 -18.70 25.86
C LEU A 4 17.77 -17.43 26.00
N ILE A 5 16.65 -17.43 25.29
CA ILE A 5 15.53 -16.52 25.49
C ILE A 5 14.76 -16.98 26.74
N ARG A 6 14.61 -16.11 27.74
CA ARG A 6 13.53 -16.16 28.73
C ARG A 6 12.56 -15.03 28.39
N THR A 7 11.42 -15.39 27.81
CA THR A 7 10.23 -14.53 27.77
C THR A 7 9.60 -14.55 29.17
N MET A 8 9.58 -13.40 29.85
CA MET A 8 8.63 -13.17 30.95
C MET A 8 7.36 -12.61 30.33
N TRP A 9 6.25 -13.30 30.55
CA TRP A 9 4.91 -12.81 30.34
C TRP A 9 4.38 -12.34 31.68
N GLU A 10 3.72 -11.18 31.71
CA GLU A 10 2.82 -10.81 32.80
C GLU A 10 1.41 -10.85 32.20
N LEU A 11 0.60 -11.80 32.68
CA LEU A 11 -0.78 -12.02 32.28
C LEU A 11 -1.65 -11.36 33.34
N VAL A 12 -2.25 -10.22 33.01
CA VAL A 12 -3.35 -9.64 33.78
C VAL A 12 -4.64 -9.96 33.04
N ILE A 13 -5.42 -10.91 33.56
CA ILE A 13 -6.80 -11.13 33.16
C ILE A 13 -7.67 -10.47 34.23
N THR A 14 -8.54 -9.56 33.81
CA THR A 14 -9.74 -9.20 34.58
C THR A 14 -10.92 -9.23 33.62
N GLU A 15 -11.90 -10.07 33.94
CA GLU A 15 -13.19 -10.15 33.24
C GLU A 15 -14.33 -9.83 34.22
N ASN A 16 -15.41 -9.25 33.68
CA ASN A 16 -16.72 -8.93 34.26
C ASN A 16 -16.93 -7.57 34.97
N GLY A 17 -17.47 -6.62 34.18
CA GLY A 17 -18.76 -6.00 34.52
C GLY A 17 -18.77 -4.72 35.39
N ARG A 18 -18.98 -3.58 34.70
CA ARG A 18 -19.54 -2.27 35.15
C ARG A 18 -18.77 -1.46 36.21
N SER A 19 -18.31 -0.27 35.82
CA SER A 19 -18.87 1.04 36.21
C SER A 19 -18.00 2.19 35.65
N ALA A 20 -18.63 3.33 35.37
CA ALA A 20 -18.06 4.51 34.74
C ALA A 20 -17.05 5.27 35.63
N CYS A 21 -16.14 6.02 35.00
CA CYS A 21 -15.65 7.35 35.46
C CYS A 21 -15.06 8.10 34.26
N ALA A 22 -15.54 9.33 34.04
CA ALA A 22 -15.00 10.29 33.10
C ALA A 22 -13.79 11.03 33.69
N PHE A 23 -12.79 11.35 32.86
CA PHE A 23 -11.93 12.51 33.07
C PHE A 23 -11.57 13.12 31.70
N GLY A 24 -12.05 14.35 31.49
CA GLY A 24 -11.75 15.14 30.31
C GLY A 24 -10.40 15.82 30.39
N VAL A 25 -9.82 16.09 29.23
CA VAL A 25 -8.82 17.15 29.07
C VAL A 25 -9.26 17.96 27.87
N SER A 26 -9.61 19.22 28.14
CA SER A 26 -9.98 20.22 27.15
C SER A 26 -8.73 20.59 26.35
N VAL A 27 -8.70 20.29 25.05
CA VAL A 27 -7.70 20.85 24.14
C VAL A 27 -8.42 21.89 23.29
N VAL A 28 -8.16 23.15 23.62
CA VAL A 28 -8.59 24.31 22.85
C VAL A 28 -7.87 24.27 21.50
N LEU A 29 -8.59 23.91 20.45
CA LEU A 29 -8.10 23.96 19.08
C LEU A 29 -8.15 25.42 18.61
N TRP A 30 -6.98 26.06 18.52
CA TRP A 30 -6.83 27.31 17.78
C TRP A 30 -6.73 26.97 16.29
N ILE A 31 -7.83 27.16 15.55
CA ILE A 31 -7.80 27.13 14.09
C ILE A 31 -7.19 28.46 13.64
N VAL A 32 -5.93 28.42 13.21
CA VAL A 32 -5.35 29.47 12.37
C VAL A 32 -5.87 29.21 10.96
N LEU A 33 -6.80 30.06 10.50
CA LEU A 33 -7.21 30.10 9.10
C LEU A 33 -6.11 30.82 8.31
N GLU A 34 -5.15 30.05 7.79
CA GLU A 34 -4.31 30.53 6.71
C GLU A 34 -4.97 30.19 5.38
N ASN A 35 -5.29 31.26 4.67
CA ASN A 35 -6.00 31.30 3.40
C ASN A 35 -5.05 30.85 2.28
N SER A 36 -5.02 29.55 2.01
CA SER A 36 -4.59 29.03 0.70
C SER A 36 -5.84 28.62 -0.05
N SER A 37 -5.94 29.03 -1.32
CA SER A 37 -6.97 28.59 -2.25
C SER A 37 -6.77 27.09 -2.54
N SER A 38 -7.24 26.24 -1.63
CA SER A 38 -7.37 24.80 -1.85
C SER A 38 -8.76 24.51 -2.39
N LEU A 39 -8.84 23.72 -3.46
CA LEU A 39 -10.11 23.17 -3.89
C LEU A 39 -10.70 22.36 -2.73
N SER A 40 -11.99 22.55 -2.52
CA SER A 40 -12.71 21.95 -1.41
C SER A 40 -12.95 20.46 -1.67
N VAL A 41 -13.00 19.68 -0.60
CA VAL A 41 -13.19 18.21 -0.54
C VAL A 41 -14.52 17.71 -1.19
N ASN A 42 -15.26 18.55 -1.91
CA ASN A 42 -16.57 18.24 -2.50
C ASN A 42 -16.76 18.66 -3.97
N ASP A 43 -15.71 19.09 -4.68
CA ASP A 43 -15.88 19.41 -6.10
C ASP A 43 -15.80 18.12 -6.94
N THR A 44 -16.94 17.45 -7.09
CA THR A 44 -17.09 16.35 -8.05
C THR A 44 -16.84 16.89 -9.45
N VAL A 45 -15.82 16.37 -10.12
CA VAL A 45 -15.49 16.77 -11.50
C VAL A 45 -16.51 16.25 -12.50
N SER A 46 -16.77 16.99 -13.57
CA SER A 46 -17.56 16.51 -14.70
C SER A 46 -16.69 15.68 -15.66
N CYS A 47 -17.32 14.94 -16.57
CA CYS A 47 -16.58 14.22 -17.61
C CYS A 47 -15.83 15.18 -18.54
N GLU A 48 -16.37 16.38 -18.76
CA GLU A 48 -15.73 17.41 -19.58
C GLU A 48 -14.48 17.99 -18.90
N ASP A 49 -14.51 18.17 -17.57
CA ASP A 49 -13.33 18.60 -16.79
C ASP A 49 -12.18 17.58 -16.87
N LEU A 50 -12.53 16.30 -17.00
CA LEU A 50 -11.61 15.20 -17.22
C LEU A 50 -11.12 15.11 -18.68
N LYS A 51 -11.47 16.07 -19.54
CA LYS A 51 -11.22 16.04 -20.99
C LYS A 51 -11.77 14.77 -21.66
N GLY A 52 -12.85 14.24 -21.09
CA GLY A 52 -13.56 13.07 -21.58
C GLY A 52 -14.77 13.45 -22.43
N VAL A 53 -15.39 12.42 -23.00
CA VAL A 53 -16.64 12.52 -23.77
C VAL A 53 -17.71 11.72 -23.04
N GLY A 54 -18.91 12.30 -22.90
CA GLY A 54 -20.06 11.66 -22.28
C GLY A 54 -20.33 12.20 -20.87
N SER A 55 -20.79 11.34 -19.96
CA SER A 55 -21.19 11.74 -18.62
C SER A 55 -20.89 10.63 -17.60
N LEU A 56 -20.49 11.02 -16.40
CA LEU A 56 -20.24 10.10 -15.29
C LEU A 56 -21.50 9.35 -14.82
N ASN A 57 -22.70 9.78 -15.22
CA ASN A 57 -23.95 9.08 -14.93
C ASN A 57 -24.33 8.03 -15.99
N THR A 58 -23.71 8.07 -17.17
CA THR A 58 -23.93 7.11 -18.26
C THR A 58 -22.62 6.38 -18.57
N THR A 59 -21.80 6.94 -19.46
CA THR A 59 -20.42 6.50 -19.71
C THR A 59 -19.59 7.76 -19.93
N CYS A 60 -18.51 7.88 -19.16
CA CYS A 60 -17.48 8.89 -19.36
C CYS A 60 -16.25 8.23 -19.96
N THR A 61 -15.91 8.60 -21.20
CA THR A 61 -14.77 8.05 -21.92
C THR A 61 -13.64 9.07 -21.95
N LEU A 62 -12.53 8.78 -21.28
CA LEU A 62 -11.33 9.61 -21.27
C LEU A 62 -10.47 9.25 -22.47
N ASN A 63 -10.24 10.21 -23.36
CA ASN A 63 -9.42 10.05 -24.56
C ASN A 63 -8.10 10.84 -24.49
N SER A 64 -7.87 11.55 -23.38
CA SER A 64 -6.77 12.49 -23.21
C SER A 64 -6.12 12.28 -21.86
N SER A 65 -4.79 12.37 -21.82
CA SER A 65 -4.02 12.27 -20.58
C SER A 65 -4.20 13.50 -19.69
N LEU A 66 -4.19 13.28 -18.38
CA LEU A 66 -4.36 14.28 -17.33
C LEU A 66 -3.10 14.34 -16.48
N GLN A 67 -2.61 15.56 -16.25
CA GLN A 67 -1.59 15.88 -15.26
C GLN A 67 -2.28 16.68 -14.17
N LEU A 68 -2.17 16.20 -12.93
CA LEU A 68 -2.89 16.74 -11.79
C LEU A 68 -1.90 17.42 -10.85
N ASP A 69 -2.28 18.60 -10.38
CA ASP A 69 -1.54 19.37 -9.37
C ASP A 69 -2.20 19.26 -7.97
N ASP A 70 -3.32 18.56 -7.86
CA ASP A 70 -4.07 18.34 -6.62
C ASP A 70 -4.86 17.01 -6.71
N ASP A 71 -5.54 16.65 -5.62
CA ASP A 71 -6.38 15.46 -5.51
C ASP A 71 -7.52 15.45 -6.55
N LEU A 72 -7.85 14.24 -7.05
CA LEU A 72 -8.91 14.01 -8.02
C LEU A 72 -9.98 13.08 -7.45
N CYS A 73 -11.23 13.58 -7.41
CA CYS A 73 -12.39 12.82 -6.96
C CYS A 73 -13.43 12.70 -8.08
N ILE A 74 -13.55 11.50 -8.64
CA ILE A 74 -14.54 11.15 -9.67
C ILE A 74 -15.69 10.42 -9.00
N SER A 75 -16.93 10.87 -9.22
CA SER A 75 -18.13 10.21 -8.71
C SER A 75 -19.23 10.18 -9.76
N GLY A 76 -19.96 9.07 -9.88
CA GLY A 76 -21.06 8.96 -10.84
C GLY A 76 -21.84 7.65 -10.76
N THR A 77 -23.00 7.59 -11.41
CA THR A 77 -23.81 6.36 -11.44
C THR A 77 -23.51 5.44 -12.64
N GLY A 78 -22.70 5.92 -13.57
CA GLY A 78 -22.41 5.27 -14.85
C GLY A 78 -21.08 4.52 -14.85
N ASN A 79 -20.46 4.50 -16.03
CA ASN A 79 -19.18 3.85 -16.29
C ASN A 79 -18.06 4.88 -16.48
N LEU A 80 -16.83 4.49 -16.15
CA LEU A 80 -15.62 5.22 -16.49
C LEU A 80 -14.76 4.35 -17.42
N GLU A 81 -14.47 4.88 -18.61
CA GLU A 81 -13.64 4.21 -19.61
C GLU A 81 -12.41 5.05 -19.90
N ILE A 82 -11.24 4.54 -19.53
CA ILE A 82 -9.94 5.15 -19.84
C ILE A 82 -9.43 4.48 -21.11
N LEU A 83 -9.31 5.23 -22.20
CA LEU A 83 -8.88 4.68 -23.48
C LEU A 83 -7.40 4.22 -23.46
N PRO A 84 -6.98 3.40 -24.44
CA PRO A 84 -5.59 2.96 -24.53
C PRO A 84 -4.61 4.13 -24.53
N HIS A 85 -3.45 3.95 -23.89
CA HIS A 85 -2.37 4.95 -23.77
C HIS A 85 -2.73 6.25 -23.02
N VAL A 86 -3.92 6.36 -22.44
CA VAL A 86 -4.29 7.52 -21.60
C VAL A 86 -3.62 7.39 -20.23
N SER A 87 -3.04 8.49 -19.77
CA SER A 87 -2.36 8.56 -18.48
C SER A 87 -2.99 9.60 -17.55
N ILE A 88 -3.32 9.22 -16.31
CA ILE A 88 -3.74 10.14 -15.25
C ILE A 88 -2.65 10.14 -14.19
N VAL A 89 -1.95 11.26 -14.04
CA VAL A 89 -0.75 11.32 -13.19
C VAL A 89 -0.84 12.48 -12.22
N CYS A 90 -0.70 12.17 -10.93
CA CYS A 90 -0.45 13.13 -9.87
C CYS A 90 0.92 12.84 -9.24
N PRO A 91 1.97 13.62 -9.53
CA PRO A 91 3.33 13.36 -9.06
C PRO A 91 3.55 13.74 -7.59
N ILE A 92 2.54 14.31 -6.93
CA ILE A 92 2.64 14.79 -5.55
C ILE A 92 2.53 13.62 -4.58
N LYS A 93 3.46 13.55 -3.62
CA LYS A 93 3.46 12.49 -2.58
C LYS A 93 2.20 12.58 -1.75
N GLY A 94 1.51 11.45 -1.62
CA GLY A 94 0.24 11.35 -0.89
C GLY A 94 -1.00 11.81 -1.67
N CYS A 95 -0.83 12.43 -2.84
CA CYS A 95 -1.95 12.86 -3.70
C CYS A 95 -2.92 11.71 -3.98
N SER A 96 -4.20 11.99 -3.99
CA SER A 96 -5.28 11.01 -4.03
C SER A 96 -6.05 11.07 -5.34
N ILE A 97 -6.15 9.93 -6.02
CA ILE A 97 -7.10 9.71 -7.12
C ILE A 97 -8.16 8.75 -6.60
N THR A 98 -9.39 9.23 -6.46
CA THR A 98 -10.53 8.43 -6.01
C THR A 98 -11.58 8.35 -7.11
N VAL A 99 -12.01 7.14 -7.44
CA VAL A 99 -13.07 6.87 -8.41
C VAL A 99 -14.16 6.08 -7.69
N ASN A 100 -15.37 6.64 -7.64
CA ASN A 100 -16.53 5.98 -7.07
C ASN A 100 -17.67 5.98 -8.09
N VAL A 101 -17.84 4.86 -8.79
CA VAL A 101 -18.90 4.72 -9.80
C VAL A 101 -19.76 3.50 -9.50
N SER A 102 -21.07 3.56 -9.72
CA SER A 102 -21.91 2.36 -9.54
C SER A 102 -21.84 1.38 -10.72
N GLY A 103 -21.40 1.83 -11.90
CA GLY A 103 -21.18 0.98 -13.07
C GLY A 103 -19.78 0.37 -13.08
N ASN A 104 -19.20 0.26 -14.27
CA ASN A 104 -17.92 -0.39 -14.49
C ASN A 104 -16.79 0.62 -14.72
N VAL A 105 -15.59 0.27 -14.28
CA VAL A 105 -14.36 0.98 -14.63
C VAL A 105 -13.56 0.11 -15.59
N SER A 106 -13.29 0.62 -16.80
CA SER A 106 -12.45 -0.04 -17.79
C SER A 106 -11.21 0.79 -18.03
N VAL A 107 -10.04 0.20 -17.80
CA VAL A 107 -8.75 0.81 -18.07
C VAL A 107 -8.15 0.10 -19.28
N GLY A 108 -8.00 0.85 -20.36
CA GLY A 108 -7.54 0.37 -21.64
C GLY A 108 -6.06 -0.04 -21.63
N PRO A 109 -5.61 -0.78 -22.67
CA PRO A 109 -4.24 -1.22 -22.78
C PRO A 109 -3.20 -0.11 -22.69
N SER A 110 -2.10 -0.39 -22.01
CA SER A 110 -0.99 0.57 -21.82
C SER A 110 -1.39 1.92 -21.22
N ALA A 111 -2.56 2.01 -20.58
CA ALA A 111 -2.97 3.19 -19.81
C ALA A 111 -2.27 3.20 -18.44
N ALA A 112 -2.05 4.39 -17.89
CA ALA A 112 -1.33 4.56 -16.63
C ALA A 112 -2.10 5.45 -15.65
N ILE A 113 -2.18 5.04 -14.39
CA ILE A 113 -2.82 5.79 -13.31
C ILE A 113 -1.80 5.86 -12.18
N VAL A 114 -1.29 7.05 -11.90
CA VAL A 114 -0.14 7.25 -11.02
C VAL A 114 -0.46 8.32 -9.98
N ALA A 115 -0.41 7.96 -8.69
CA ALA A 115 -0.64 8.88 -7.58
C ALA A 115 -0.07 8.34 -6.27
N GLY A 116 -0.15 9.09 -5.17
CA GLY A 116 0.21 8.59 -3.84
C GLY A 116 -0.84 7.67 -3.23
N SER A 117 -2.12 7.93 -3.49
CA SER A 117 -3.26 7.13 -3.08
C SER A 117 -4.17 6.89 -4.27
N ILE A 118 -4.57 5.65 -4.51
CA ILE A 118 -5.54 5.30 -5.56
C ILE A 118 -6.67 4.49 -4.91
N ALA A 119 -7.90 4.92 -5.08
CA ALA A 119 -9.07 4.27 -4.49
C ALA A 119 -10.19 4.13 -5.52
N PHE A 120 -10.42 2.92 -6.03
CA PHE A 120 -11.48 2.64 -6.99
C PHE A 120 -12.59 1.82 -6.33
N GLU A 121 -13.81 2.32 -6.41
CA GLU A 121 -15.04 1.63 -6.05
C GLU A 121 -15.93 1.51 -7.29
N ALA A 122 -16.25 0.28 -7.68
CA ALA A 122 -17.05 0.00 -8.88
C ALA A 122 -17.83 -1.32 -8.78
N ASN A 123 -18.78 -1.54 -9.69
CA ASN A 123 -19.41 -2.85 -9.85
C ASN A 123 -18.42 -3.89 -10.38
N SER A 124 -17.73 -3.56 -11.47
CA SER A 124 -16.63 -4.35 -12.04
C SER A 124 -15.48 -3.45 -12.48
N ILE A 125 -14.25 -3.93 -12.33
CA ILE A 125 -13.04 -3.22 -12.78
C ILE A 125 -12.28 -4.13 -13.73
N THR A 126 -11.93 -3.60 -14.90
CA THR A 126 -11.11 -4.29 -15.89
C THR A 126 -9.84 -3.49 -16.14
N LEU A 127 -8.70 -4.05 -15.78
CA LEU A 127 -7.38 -3.55 -16.14
C LEU A 127 -6.86 -4.39 -17.29
N SER A 128 -6.80 -3.80 -18.49
CA SER A 128 -6.38 -4.49 -19.71
C SER A 128 -4.87 -4.75 -19.73
N HIS A 129 -4.39 -5.49 -20.74
CA HIS A 129 -2.97 -5.78 -20.91
C HIS A 129 -2.08 -4.53 -20.81
N ASP A 130 -0.95 -4.67 -20.11
CA ASP A 130 0.05 -3.61 -19.90
C ASP A 130 -0.47 -2.34 -19.19
N THR A 131 -1.63 -2.41 -18.55
CA THR A 131 -2.13 -1.31 -17.69
C THR A 131 -1.22 -1.13 -16.48
N ILE A 132 -1.05 0.12 -16.03
CA ILE A 132 -0.25 0.46 -14.86
C ILE A 132 -1.11 1.24 -13.86
N ILE A 133 -1.35 0.67 -12.68
CA ILE A 133 -1.81 1.40 -11.49
C ILE A 133 -0.63 1.49 -10.53
N ASN A 134 -0.06 2.67 -10.37
CA ASN A 134 1.24 2.82 -9.71
C ASN A 134 1.23 3.90 -8.63
N THR A 135 1.65 3.51 -7.44
CA THR A 135 1.87 4.39 -6.29
C THR A 135 3.28 4.25 -5.71
N THR A 136 4.19 3.64 -6.47
CA THR A 136 5.57 3.38 -6.08
C THR A 136 6.30 4.67 -5.77
N SER A 137 6.95 4.72 -4.60
CA SER A 137 7.71 5.90 -4.13
C SER A 137 6.90 7.20 -3.98
N LEU A 138 5.55 7.13 -4.03
CA LEU A 138 4.65 8.28 -3.92
C LEU A 138 3.87 8.32 -2.60
N GLY A 139 4.27 7.52 -1.62
CA GLY A 139 3.64 7.51 -0.30
C GLY A 139 3.71 8.85 0.43
N GLY A 140 2.60 9.20 1.09
CA GLY A 140 2.56 10.31 2.05
C GLY A 140 3.27 9.95 3.36
N ALA A 141 3.01 10.73 4.41
CA ALA A 141 3.57 10.45 5.73
C ALA A 141 2.97 9.15 6.31
N PRO A 142 3.79 8.20 6.81
CA PRO A 142 3.28 7.05 7.56
C PRO A 142 2.64 7.51 8.88
N PRO A 143 1.85 6.65 9.57
CA PRO A 143 1.20 7.04 10.82
C PRO A 143 2.20 7.57 11.86
N ALA A 144 1.83 8.63 12.59
CA ALA A 144 2.75 9.41 13.42
C ALA A 144 3.41 8.63 14.58
N GLN A 145 2.82 7.52 15.01
CA GLN A 145 3.32 6.69 16.12
C GLN A 145 4.17 5.49 15.65
N THR A 146 4.67 5.53 14.42
CA THR A 146 5.47 4.44 13.85
C THR A 146 6.96 4.76 13.89
N SER A 147 7.78 3.74 14.12
CA SER A 147 9.23 3.76 13.96
C SER A 147 9.65 3.13 12.62
N GLY A 148 8.78 3.26 11.60
CA GLY A 148 8.98 2.70 10.27
C GLY A 148 10.09 3.40 9.49
N THR A 149 10.35 4.68 9.74
CA THR A 149 11.55 5.37 9.21
C THR A 149 12.69 5.26 10.23
N PRO A 150 13.85 4.68 9.85
CA PRO A 150 15.01 4.62 10.73
C PRO A 150 15.49 6.02 11.16
N SER A 151 15.81 6.17 12.44
CA SER A 151 16.31 7.43 13.00
C SER A 151 17.83 7.60 12.89
N SER A 152 18.58 6.56 12.49
CA SER A 152 20.04 6.58 12.42
C SER A 152 20.58 6.91 11.02
N TYR A 153 21.78 7.47 10.97
CA TYR A 153 22.45 7.94 9.74
C TYR A 153 23.28 6.85 9.05
N ASP A 154 22.76 5.63 8.97
CA ASP A 154 23.50 4.46 8.48
C ASP A 154 22.93 3.91 7.17
N GLY A 155 21.95 4.60 6.58
CA GLY A 155 21.30 4.15 5.36
C GLY A 155 20.46 2.89 5.55
N ALA A 156 19.87 2.69 6.74
CA ALA A 156 18.96 1.56 6.99
C ALA A 156 17.66 1.71 6.18
N GLY A 157 17.01 0.62 5.80
CA GLY A 157 15.77 0.62 5.05
C GLY A 157 14.54 0.94 5.89
N GLY A 158 13.50 1.46 5.26
CA GLY A 158 12.19 1.69 5.87
C GLY A 158 11.50 0.37 6.24
N GLY A 159 10.68 0.36 7.30
CA GLY A 159 9.81 -0.76 7.67
C GLY A 159 8.35 -0.48 7.32
N HIS A 160 7.53 -1.51 7.14
CA HIS A 160 6.06 -1.41 7.09
C HIS A 160 5.42 -2.78 7.35
N GLY A 161 5.18 -3.58 6.31
CA GLY A 161 4.71 -4.96 6.41
C GLY A 161 5.82 -5.92 6.84
N GLY A 162 7.05 -5.66 6.38
CA GLY A 162 8.28 -6.25 6.88
C GLY A 162 9.19 -5.21 7.53
N ARG A 163 10.15 -5.66 8.35
CA ARG A 163 11.19 -4.80 8.92
C ARG A 163 12.17 -4.38 7.82
N GLY A 164 12.61 -3.13 7.83
CA GLY A 164 13.69 -2.69 6.94
C GLY A 164 15.04 -3.33 7.30
N ALA A 165 15.91 -3.50 6.33
CA ALA A 165 17.26 -3.99 6.55
C ALA A 165 18.17 -2.91 7.15
N SER A 166 19.24 -3.33 7.81
CA SER A 166 20.26 -2.43 8.33
C SER A 166 21.63 -2.94 7.91
N CYS A 167 22.50 -2.03 7.48
CA CYS A 167 23.87 -2.33 7.11
C CYS A 167 24.81 -1.58 8.04
N MET A 168 25.55 -2.32 8.86
CA MET A 168 26.41 -1.77 9.92
C MET A 168 27.53 -0.89 9.34
N LYS A 169 27.65 0.34 9.85
CA LYS A 169 28.88 1.16 9.76
C LYS A 169 29.72 1.13 11.04
N SER A 170 29.20 0.61 12.17
CA SER A 170 29.90 0.60 13.47
C SER A 170 29.51 -0.60 14.35
N ASN A 171 30.24 -0.84 15.44
CA ASN A 171 30.02 -1.92 16.42
C ASN A 171 28.70 -1.81 17.23
N LYS A 172 27.76 -0.95 16.83
CA LYS A 172 26.44 -0.81 17.46
C LYS A 172 25.38 -1.53 16.63
N THR A 173 24.51 -2.28 17.29
CA THR A 173 23.35 -2.92 16.65
C THR A 173 22.35 -1.85 16.26
N LEU A 174 22.30 -1.53 14.98
CA LEU A 174 21.32 -0.61 14.41
C LEU A 174 20.31 -1.43 13.63
N TRP A 175 19.04 -1.10 13.83
CA TRP A 175 17.94 -1.82 13.20
C TRP A 175 17.34 -0.97 12.10
N GLY A 176 16.87 -1.60 11.03
CA GLY A 176 15.99 -0.92 10.08
C GLY A 176 14.62 -0.69 10.67
N GLY A 177 13.78 0.02 9.91
CA GLY A 177 12.50 0.52 10.36
C GLY A 177 11.59 -0.59 10.86
N ASP A 178 10.83 -0.31 11.92
CA ASP A 178 9.91 -1.27 12.52
C ASP A 178 8.70 -1.57 11.64
N VAL A 179 8.12 -2.75 11.88
CA VAL A 179 6.83 -3.15 11.32
C VAL A 179 5.72 -2.38 12.05
N TYR A 180 4.69 -1.94 11.32
CA TYR A 180 3.51 -1.26 11.89
C TYR A 180 2.21 -1.65 11.19
N SER A 181 1.08 -1.16 11.69
CA SER A 181 -0.28 -1.52 11.21
C SER A 181 -0.64 -2.99 11.43
N TRP A 182 -0.24 -3.53 12.59
CA TRP A 182 -0.58 -4.90 13.02
C TRP A 182 -2.07 -5.07 13.35
N SER A 183 -2.72 -4.02 13.84
CA SER A 183 -4.15 -4.05 14.19
C SER A 183 -5.08 -3.99 12.98
N THR A 184 -4.56 -3.70 11.79
CA THR A 184 -5.35 -3.50 10.55
C THR A 184 -4.87 -4.43 9.42
N LEU A 185 -4.45 -5.65 9.77
CA LEU A 185 -3.92 -6.63 8.81
C LEU A 185 -4.92 -6.98 7.70
N SER A 186 -6.19 -7.11 8.05
CA SER A 186 -7.29 -7.43 7.12
C SER A 186 -7.71 -6.23 6.26
N ASP A 187 -7.39 -5.00 6.70
CA ASP A 187 -7.76 -3.74 6.02
C ASP A 187 -6.58 -2.74 6.03
N PRO A 188 -5.47 -3.03 5.31
CA PRO A 188 -4.29 -2.18 5.33
C PRO A 188 -4.55 -0.86 4.60
N TRP A 189 -4.29 0.27 5.28
CA TRP A 189 -4.48 1.60 4.72
C TRP A 189 -3.44 2.61 5.20
N SER A 190 -2.17 2.18 5.20
CA SER A 190 -1.05 3.02 5.61
C SER A 190 -0.05 3.19 4.47
N PHE A 191 0.49 4.40 4.33
CA PHE A 191 1.64 4.62 3.46
C PHE A 191 2.85 3.84 3.97
N GLY A 192 3.75 3.49 3.05
CA GLY A 192 5.08 3.01 3.38
C GLY A 192 5.92 4.12 4.03
N SER A 193 6.98 3.70 4.70
CA SER A 193 7.94 4.59 5.36
C SER A 193 9.16 4.81 4.50
N LYS A 194 9.79 5.97 4.66
CA LYS A 194 11.05 6.28 4.00
C LYS A 194 12.21 5.46 4.57
N GLY A 195 13.19 5.17 3.73
CA GLY A 195 14.50 4.70 4.18
C GLY A 195 15.29 5.80 4.91
N GLY A 196 16.23 5.38 5.75
CA GLY A 196 17.20 6.26 6.40
C GLY A 196 18.24 6.77 5.43
N THR A 197 18.89 7.88 5.78
CA THR A 197 20.00 8.46 5.01
C THR A 197 21.35 8.13 5.63
N ALA A 198 22.44 8.14 4.87
CA ALA A 198 23.79 7.94 5.39
C ALA A 198 24.49 9.23 5.89
N SER A 199 23.84 10.40 5.78
CA SER A 199 24.39 11.70 6.17
C SER A 199 23.30 12.66 6.68
N SER A 200 23.64 13.54 7.62
CA SER A 200 22.74 14.58 8.16
C SER A 200 22.35 15.64 7.12
N ASP A 201 23.19 15.88 6.13
CA ASP A 201 23.10 17.07 5.28
C ASP A 201 22.25 16.87 4.02
N LYS A 202 21.92 15.61 3.69
CA LYS A 202 21.14 15.23 2.51
C LYS A 202 20.24 14.04 2.80
N GLN A 203 19.00 14.08 2.31
CA GLN A 203 18.05 12.97 2.40
C GLN A 203 18.20 12.05 1.19
N TYR A 204 18.88 10.92 1.37
CA TYR A 204 19.10 9.92 0.31
C TYR A 204 18.16 8.71 0.39
N GLY A 205 17.39 8.57 1.47
CA GLY A 205 16.51 7.43 1.66
C GLY A 205 15.39 7.41 0.62
N GLY A 206 15.12 6.23 0.07
CA GLY A 206 13.99 6.03 -0.84
C GLY A 206 12.67 6.33 -0.13
N ASP A 207 11.71 6.91 -0.85
CA ASP A 207 10.40 7.21 -0.29
C ASP A 207 9.55 5.95 -0.11
N GLY A 208 8.58 5.99 0.81
CA GLY A 208 7.66 4.88 1.01
C GLY A 208 6.69 4.69 -0.16
N GLY A 209 6.19 3.47 -0.32
CA GLY A 209 5.12 3.16 -1.27
C GLY A 209 3.79 3.79 -0.87
N GLY A 210 2.94 4.05 -1.85
CA GLY A 210 1.62 4.63 -1.68
C GLY A 210 0.56 3.66 -1.15
N ARG A 211 -0.71 3.94 -1.43
CA ARG A 211 -1.81 3.05 -1.04
C ARG A 211 -2.81 2.85 -2.16
N ILE A 212 -3.25 1.61 -2.35
CA ILE A 212 -4.21 1.23 -3.37
C ILE A 212 -5.38 0.50 -2.73
N MET A 213 -6.60 0.96 -3.02
CA MET A 213 -7.84 0.27 -2.68
C MET A 213 -8.61 -0.03 -3.97
N LEU A 214 -8.91 -1.32 -4.18
CA LEU A 214 -9.82 -1.77 -5.24
C LEU A 214 -11.01 -2.46 -4.58
N LYS A 215 -12.17 -1.82 -4.57
CA LYS A 215 -13.40 -2.35 -4.00
C LYS A 215 -14.40 -2.57 -5.13
N VAL A 216 -14.66 -3.84 -5.40
CA VAL A 216 -15.36 -4.30 -6.59
C VAL A 216 -16.51 -5.21 -6.17
N ASN A 217 -17.72 -4.93 -6.61
CA ASN A 217 -18.88 -5.72 -6.17
C ASN A 217 -18.91 -7.12 -6.81
N ASP A 218 -18.53 -7.25 -8.08
CA ASP A 218 -18.47 -8.52 -8.80
C ASP A 218 -17.05 -8.88 -9.20
N THR A 219 -16.57 -8.44 -10.36
CA THR A 219 -15.34 -8.96 -10.97
C THR A 219 -14.26 -7.89 -11.10
N LEU A 220 -13.10 -8.17 -10.52
CA LEU A 220 -11.84 -7.47 -10.78
C LEU A 220 -10.99 -8.32 -11.74
N TYR A 221 -10.77 -7.81 -12.95
CA TYR A 221 -9.86 -8.40 -13.92
C TYR A 221 -8.57 -7.60 -13.98
N VAL A 222 -7.42 -8.25 -13.77
CA VAL A 222 -6.10 -7.63 -13.74
C VAL A 222 -5.19 -8.30 -14.77
N ASP A 223 -4.91 -7.63 -15.88
CA ASP A 223 -3.94 -8.03 -16.90
C ASP A 223 -2.80 -7.00 -17.02
N GLY A 224 -2.52 -6.27 -15.96
CA GLY A 224 -1.47 -5.26 -15.90
C GLY A 224 -0.70 -5.32 -14.58
N SER A 225 -0.22 -4.18 -14.12
CA SER A 225 0.49 -4.02 -12.86
C SER A 225 -0.27 -3.11 -11.89
N VAL A 226 -0.35 -3.52 -10.64
CA VAL A 226 -0.91 -2.75 -9.51
C VAL A 226 0.17 -2.66 -8.44
N THR A 227 0.88 -1.53 -8.36
CA THR A 227 2.13 -1.41 -7.59
C THR A 227 2.08 -0.31 -6.53
N ALA A 228 2.47 -0.66 -5.31
CA ALA A 228 2.66 0.26 -4.19
C ALA A 228 4.04 0.04 -3.57
N GLU A 229 5.08 0.04 -4.41
CA GLU A 229 6.43 -0.33 -3.97
C GLU A 229 7.17 0.83 -3.30
N GLY A 230 8.17 0.51 -2.49
CA GLY A 230 9.09 1.50 -1.95
C GLY A 230 10.05 2.03 -3.00
N GLY A 231 10.50 3.27 -2.83
CA GLY A 231 11.50 3.90 -3.68
C GLY A 231 12.92 3.45 -3.38
N GLU A 232 13.79 3.60 -4.37
CA GLU A 232 15.21 3.27 -4.29
C GLU A 232 16.00 4.33 -3.50
N GLY A 233 16.80 3.92 -2.52
CA GLY A 233 17.71 4.78 -1.75
C GLY A 233 19.16 4.80 -2.24
N GLY A 234 19.52 3.93 -3.19
CA GLY A 234 20.87 3.87 -3.78
C GLY A 234 21.98 3.47 -2.78
N LEU A 235 23.21 3.89 -3.05
CA LEU A 235 24.39 3.50 -2.23
C LEU A 235 24.55 4.30 -0.94
N GLN A 236 23.83 5.40 -0.78
CA GLN A 236 23.96 6.34 0.34
C GLN A 236 22.67 6.51 1.16
N GLY A 237 21.64 5.75 0.85
CA GLY A 237 20.38 5.74 1.56
C GLY A 237 19.76 4.35 1.57
N GLY A 238 18.93 4.07 2.57
CA GLY A 238 18.14 2.85 2.59
C GLY A 238 16.96 2.95 1.64
N GLY A 239 16.50 1.80 1.15
CA GLY A 239 15.27 1.72 0.36
C GLY A 239 14.04 2.05 1.20
N GLY A 240 13.05 2.68 0.57
CA GLY A 240 11.73 2.89 1.18
C GLY A 240 10.99 1.57 1.35
N SER A 241 10.09 1.48 2.33
CA SER A 241 9.24 0.30 2.45
C SER A 241 8.06 0.35 1.48
N GLY A 242 7.54 -0.84 1.16
CA GLY A 242 6.31 -0.96 0.40
C GLY A 242 5.10 -0.38 1.14
N GLY A 243 4.07 -0.03 0.37
CA GLY A 243 2.83 0.59 0.82
C GLY A 243 1.74 -0.39 1.22
N SER A 244 0.48 0.02 1.08
CA SER A 244 -0.68 -0.84 1.34
C SER A 244 -1.48 -1.09 0.07
N ILE A 245 -1.83 -2.34 -0.20
CA ILE A 245 -2.80 -2.70 -1.23
C ILE A 245 -3.93 -3.49 -0.57
N LYS A 246 -5.16 -3.08 -0.79
CA LYS A 246 -6.33 -3.85 -0.38
C LYS A 246 -7.28 -4.05 -1.55
N VAL A 247 -7.71 -5.29 -1.72
CA VAL A 247 -8.63 -5.72 -2.77
C VAL A 247 -9.83 -6.39 -2.13
N HIS A 248 -11.01 -5.88 -2.42
CA HIS A 248 -12.27 -6.51 -2.11
C HIS A 248 -13.00 -6.81 -3.42
N ALA A 249 -13.27 -8.07 -3.72
CA ALA A 249 -13.97 -8.48 -4.95
C ALA A 249 -14.76 -9.77 -4.74
N LEU A 250 -15.82 -10.01 -5.52
CA LEU A 250 -16.38 -11.36 -5.57
C LEU A 250 -15.41 -12.29 -6.34
N LYS A 251 -14.88 -11.83 -7.47
CA LYS A 251 -13.96 -12.59 -8.33
C LYS A 251 -12.74 -11.73 -8.68
N LEU A 252 -11.55 -12.23 -8.38
CA LEU A 252 -10.28 -11.69 -8.86
C LEU A 252 -9.71 -12.64 -9.93
N LYS A 253 -9.47 -12.13 -11.13
CA LYS A 253 -8.98 -12.92 -12.27
C LYS A 253 -7.98 -12.13 -13.10
N GLY A 254 -7.22 -12.81 -13.96
CA GLY A 254 -6.33 -12.19 -14.94
C GLY A 254 -4.89 -12.62 -14.73
N LYS A 255 -3.96 -12.13 -15.55
CA LYS A 255 -2.56 -12.57 -15.59
C LYS A 255 -1.57 -11.49 -15.13
N GLY A 256 -2.09 -10.43 -14.51
CA GLY A 256 -1.31 -9.31 -14.04
C GLY A 256 -0.62 -9.55 -12.69
N THR A 257 0.06 -8.51 -12.23
CA THR A 257 0.86 -8.50 -10.99
C THR A 257 0.35 -7.45 -10.02
N ILE A 258 0.21 -7.84 -8.74
CA ILE A 258 -0.03 -6.94 -7.62
C ILE A 258 1.24 -6.92 -6.75
N SER A 259 1.87 -5.76 -6.57
CA SER A 259 3.14 -5.65 -5.83
C SER A 259 3.15 -4.56 -4.77
N ALA A 260 3.63 -4.88 -3.58
CA ALA A 260 3.96 -3.91 -2.54
C ALA A 260 5.40 -4.13 -2.02
N ALA A 261 6.35 -4.42 -2.90
CA ALA A 261 7.74 -4.66 -2.53
C ALA A 261 8.42 -3.43 -1.88
N GLY A 262 9.43 -3.66 -1.05
CA GLY A 262 10.32 -2.61 -0.57
C GLY A 262 11.36 -2.25 -1.63
N GLY A 263 11.79 -0.99 -1.67
CA GLY A 263 12.82 -0.52 -2.59
C GLY A 263 14.22 -0.94 -2.17
N ARG A 264 15.19 -0.89 -3.09
CA ARG A 264 16.59 -1.21 -2.77
C ARG A 264 17.32 0.01 -2.25
N GLY A 265 18.39 -0.25 -1.53
CA GLY A 265 19.28 0.77 -1.02
C GLY A 265 20.39 0.12 -0.22
N TRP A 266 21.19 0.95 0.44
CA TRP A 266 22.25 0.50 1.32
C TRP A 266 21.72 -0.53 2.33
N GLY A 267 20.62 -0.24 3.02
CA GLY A 267 19.71 -1.22 3.59
C GLY A 267 18.44 -1.31 2.75
N GLY A 268 18.07 -2.50 2.29
CA GLY A 268 16.80 -2.72 1.57
C GLY A 268 15.57 -2.38 2.42
N GLY A 269 14.55 -1.81 1.78
CA GLY A 269 13.27 -1.51 2.41
C GLY A 269 12.47 -2.78 2.71
N GLY A 270 11.71 -2.74 3.79
CA GLY A 270 10.75 -3.78 4.14
C GLY A 270 9.58 -3.83 3.17
N GLY A 271 9.00 -5.01 2.99
CA GLY A 271 7.78 -5.18 2.22
C GLY A 271 6.59 -4.39 2.78
N GLY A 272 5.61 -4.13 1.92
CA GLY A 272 4.32 -3.54 2.26
C GLY A 272 3.29 -4.58 2.71
N ARG A 273 2.02 -4.18 2.76
CA ARG A 273 0.90 -5.06 3.15
C ARG A 273 -0.06 -5.22 1.99
N ILE A 274 -0.43 -6.47 1.69
CA ILE A 274 -1.46 -6.80 0.69
C ILE A 274 -2.56 -7.61 1.37
N SER A 275 -3.80 -7.14 1.30
CA SER A 275 -5.00 -7.85 1.73
C SER A 275 -5.87 -8.16 0.52
N LEU A 276 -6.19 -9.44 0.33
CA LEU A 276 -7.13 -9.90 -0.70
C LEU A 276 -8.34 -10.54 -0.01
N ASN A 277 -9.47 -9.83 -0.05
CA ASN A 277 -10.76 -10.33 0.38
C ASN A 277 -11.58 -10.65 -0.86
N CYS A 278 -11.39 -11.87 -1.38
CA CYS A 278 -12.02 -12.32 -2.62
C CYS A 278 -12.77 -13.64 -2.40
N TYR A 279 -13.98 -13.76 -2.95
CA TYR A 279 -14.66 -15.06 -2.93
C TYR A 279 -13.96 -16.07 -3.84
N SER A 280 -13.44 -15.65 -5.00
CA SER A 280 -12.67 -16.51 -5.93
C SER A 280 -11.47 -15.76 -6.50
N ILE A 281 -10.31 -16.43 -6.62
CA ILE A 281 -9.07 -15.89 -7.18
C ILE A 281 -8.55 -16.87 -8.26
N GLN A 282 -8.16 -16.36 -9.43
CA GLN A 282 -7.63 -17.14 -10.56
C GLN A 282 -6.48 -16.40 -11.27
N ASP A 283 -5.35 -17.08 -11.53
CA ASP A 283 -4.25 -16.67 -12.43
C ASP A 283 -3.43 -15.39 -12.08
N VAL A 284 -3.75 -14.66 -11.01
CA VAL A 284 -3.07 -13.41 -10.62
C VAL A 284 -1.79 -13.67 -9.80
N THR A 285 -0.73 -12.91 -10.08
CA THR A 285 0.54 -12.94 -9.31
C THR A 285 0.56 -11.85 -8.23
N VAL A 286 1.02 -12.18 -7.03
CA VAL A 286 1.07 -11.25 -5.88
C VAL A 286 2.46 -11.28 -5.25
N THR A 287 3.06 -10.11 -5.05
CA THR A 287 4.41 -9.96 -4.51
C THR A 287 4.46 -8.85 -3.45
N ALA A 288 5.24 -9.03 -2.38
CA ALA A 288 5.33 -8.04 -1.30
C ALA A 288 6.77 -7.77 -0.84
N HIS A 289 7.78 -8.45 -1.39
CA HIS A 289 9.20 -8.27 -1.06
C HIS A 289 10.01 -8.30 -2.36
N ASP A 290 11.15 -7.60 -2.39
CA ASP A 290 12.09 -7.72 -3.51
C ASP A 290 13.23 -8.68 -3.12
N LEU A 291 13.73 -9.33 -4.18
CA LEU A 291 15.06 -9.84 -4.41
C LEU A 291 15.27 -11.43 -4.33
N PHE A 292 15.31 -12.09 -5.52
CA PHE A 292 15.85 -13.40 -6.05
C PHE A 292 15.12 -14.73 -5.79
N SER A 293 14.85 -15.40 -6.91
CA SER A 293 14.33 -16.76 -7.15
C SER A 293 12.81 -16.87 -7.25
N SER A 294 12.35 -17.05 -8.50
CA SER A 294 10.99 -17.36 -8.91
C SER A 294 10.46 -18.69 -8.27
N THR A 295 9.96 -18.74 -7.03
CA THR A 295 9.32 -19.91 -6.40
C THR A 295 7.79 -19.85 -6.31
N THR A 296 7.10 -20.93 -6.62
CA THR A 296 5.64 -21.10 -6.52
C THR A 296 5.19 -21.40 -5.07
N LEU A 297 4.04 -20.92 -4.58
CA LEU A 297 3.45 -21.23 -3.27
C LEU A 297 2.05 -21.78 -3.54
N LYS A 298 1.75 -22.83 -2.80
CA LYS A 298 0.41 -23.33 -2.56
C LYS A 298 0.01 -22.91 -1.16
N TRP A 299 -1.21 -22.40 -1.06
CA TRP A 299 -2.04 -22.13 0.12
C TRP A 299 -1.41 -22.38 1.51
N LEU A 300 -1.35 -21.34 2.35
CA LEU A 300 -1.26 -21.48 3.80
C LEU A 300 -2.32 -20.63 4.48
N MET A 301 -3.31 -21.33 5.04
CA MET A 301 -4.28 -20.82 6.00
C MET A 301 -3.61 -20.81 7.38
N PHE A 302 -3.63 -19.68 8.08
CA PHE A 302 -3.50 -19.66 9.55
C PHE A 302 -4.70 -18.89 10.08
N GLY A 303 -5.78 -19.62 10.36
CA GLY A 303 -6.77 -19.19 11.33
C GLY A 303 -6.38 -19.83 12.65
N ASP A 304 -5.99 -19.04 13.64
CA ASP A 304 -5.96 -19.53 15.01
C ASP A 304 -7.40 -19.78 15.45
N GLU A 305 -7.65 -20.99 15.93
CA GLU A 305 -8.93 -21.44 16.50
C GLU A 305 -9.40 -20.50 17.61
N TRP A 306 -10.37 -19.62 17.34
CA TRP A 306 -11.37 -19.20 18.33
C TRP A 306 -12.70 -18.89 17.61
N ASN A 307 -13.63 -19.85 17.68
CA ASN A 307 -15.06 -19.76 17.39
C ASN A 307 -15.48 -19.13 16.06
N MET A 308 -15.41 -19.92 14.98
CA MET A 308 -16.18 -19.67 13.75
C MET A 308 -17.59 -20.26 13.86
N ALA A 309 -18.53 -19.47 14.37
CA ALA A 309 -19.93 -19.58 13.95
C ALA A 309 -20.18 -18.48 12.90
N GLN A 310 -20.37 -18.89 11.64
CA GLN A 310 -20.87 -18.08 10.52
C GLN A 310 -20.04 -16.86 10.06
N SER A 311 -19.10 -17.07 9.13
CA SER A 311 -18.69 -16.01 8.20
C SER A 311 -18.33 -16.64 6.84
N GLN A 312 -19.02 -16.25 5.76
CA GLN A 312 -18.84 -16.74 4.39
C GLN A 312 -17.69 -16.05 3.62
N HIS A 313 -16.79 -15.35 4.32
CA HIS A 313 -15.69 -14.60 3.70
C HIS A 313 -14.36 -15.33 3.82
N ARG A 314 -13.65 -15.51 2.70
CA ARG A 314 -12.27 -16.05 2.68
C ARG A 314 -11.29 -14.88 2.67
N TYR A 315 -10.51 -14.74 3.74
CA TYR A 315 -9.51 -13.69 3.89
C TYR A 315 -8.12 -14.26 3.58
N PHE A 316 -7.33 -13.54 2.78
CA PHE A 316 -5.91 -13.81 2.58
C PHE A 316 -5.09 -12.61 3.03
N VAL A 317 -4.34 -12.79 4.12
CA VAL A 317 -3.36 -11.82 4.62
C VAL A 317 -1.98 -12.43 4.40
N VAL A 318 -1.16 -11.81 3.55
CA VAL A 318 0.23 -12.24 3.39
C VAL A 318 1.06 -11.64 4.53
N TYR A 319 1.52 -12.49 5.45
CA TYR A 319 2.43 -12.13 6.55
C TYR A 319 3.80 -12.75 6.31
N LEU A 320 4.87 -11.96 6.48
CA LEU A 320 6.25 -12.42 6.29
C LEU A 320 7.13 -11.99 7.49
N PRO A 321 7.34 -12.86 8.49
CA PRO A 321 8.32 -12.62 9.55
C PRO A 321 9.74 -12.79 9.00
N TRP A 322 10.59 -11.77 9.14
CA TRP A 322 11.99 -11.81 8.69
C TRP A 322 12.95 -12.15 9.84
N ASN A 323 13.97 -12.98 9.57
CA ASN A 323 14.98 -13.42 10.54
C ASN A 323 16.30 -12.66 10.29
N ALA A 324 16.67 -11.77 11.21
CA ALA A 324 17.61 -10.68 10.98
C ALA A 324 19.11 -10.99 11.17
N LYS A 325 19.71 -11.86 10.35
CA LYS A 325 21.14 -12.21 10.52
C LYS A 325 22.06 -12.30 9.29
N SER A 326 21.67 -11.89 8.09
CA SER A 326 22.60 -11.93 6.94
C SER A 326 23.17 -10.54 6.60
N ALA A 327 24.45 -10.34 6.91
CA ALA A 327 25.30 -9.28 6.38
C ALA A 327 25.74 -9.66 4.96
N GLY A 328 25.26 -8.94 3.95
CA GLY A 328 25.63 -9.14 2.54
C GLY A 328 24.65 -8.42 1.61
N ILE A 329 25.04 -8.22 0.35
CA ILE A 329 24.27 -7.54 -0.72
C ILE A 329 23.08 -8.41 -1.19
N GLY A 330 22.38 -9.05 -0.26
CA GLY A 330 21.22 -9.89 -0.51
C GLY A 330 20.74 -10.68 0.69
N ARG A 331 19.58 -11.32 0.70
CA ARG A 331 18.29 -11.29 -0.04
C ARG A 331 17.52 -12.45 0.65
N SER A 332 16.34 -12.28 1.24
CA SER A 332 15.53 -13.43 1.69
C SER A 332 14.02 -13.15 1.70
N GLY A 333 13.27 -13.98 0.97
CA GLY A 333 11.81 -13.95 0.83
C GLY A 333 11.30 -15.15 0.02
N ILE A 334 10.06 -15.58 0.28
CA ILE A 334 9.34 -16.73 -0.33
C ILE A 334 8.36 -16.20 -1.40
N GLU A 335 8.05 -17.01 -2.42
CA GLU A 335 7.21 -16.61 -3.56
C GLU A 335 5.99 -17.53 -3.81
N ILE A 336 4.98 -17.00 -4.54
CA ILE A 336 3.77 -17.70 -5.00
C ILE A 336 3.51 -17.57 -6.52
N SER A 337 3.40 -18.68 -7.26
CA SER A 337 2.85 -18.77 -8.62
C SER A 337 1.91 -19.99 -8.73
N HIS A 338 1.23 -20.22 -9.85
CA HIS A 338 0.53 -21.48 -10.15
C HIS A 338 0.94 -21.94 -11.55
N GLY A 339 1.16 -23.25 -11.68
CA GLY A 339 0.99 -24.01 -12.90
C GLY A 339 -0.19 -24.96 -12.74
#